data_AF-A0A410P2F6-F1
#
_entry.id   AF-A0A410P2F6-F1
#
_cell.length_a   1.000
_cell.length_b   1.000
_cell.length_c   1.000
_cell.angle_alpha   90.00
_cell.angle_beta   90.00
_cell.angle_gamma   90.00
#
_symmetry.space_group_name_H-M   'P 1'
#
loop_
_entity.id
_entity.type
_entity.pdbx_description
1 polymer ?
#
loop_
_entity_poly.entity_id
_entity_poly.type
_entity_poly.pdbx_seq_one_letter_code
_entity_poly.pdbx_strand_id
1 'polypeptide(L)'
;MVKLIEINDTQFNALVLKASLPVLVECASPECIICKAMAQRVREAARDYLDQMLFFRLNVNESRRWKDYGVRVIPTLLYFKGGELAARQETFPEIEEIQGQIRVVLGQDAGTGGPVAELKNAMDLEHAAAQFYKYVAANVRNGRAKERFRQLQHQSIAHHEILGRKYKELSGESYQPAEKIVDPGLKPYGFSLLGAMKMAIRLEEKLLAYYKKLAKSRIKPAEKELFKKIIKEEGLHLKAVRQEKAYAQRRELESSLEVPEQSSWLNKVFE
;
A
#
# COMPACT_ATOMS: atom_id res chain seq x y z
N MET A 1 -1.23 29.33 -7.93
CA MET A 1 -2.10 28.69 -8.95
C MET A 1 -1.19 27.91 -9.88
N VAL A 2 -1.41 26.61 -10.07
CA VAL A 2 -0.59 25.81 -11.01
C VAL A 2 -0.82 26.35 -12.41
N LYS A 3 0.24 26.71 -13.13
CA LYS A 3 0.17 27.18 -14.52
C LYS A 3 0.77 26.09 -15.40
N LEU A 4 -0.01 25.64 -16.39
CA LEU A 4 0.53 24.82 -17.47
C LEU A 4 1.39 25.73 -18.35
N ILE A 5 2.67 25.40 -18.45
CA ILE A 5 3.59 26.13 -19.31
C ILE A 5 3.35 25.63 -20.74
N GLU A 6 3.08 26.55 -21.65
CA GLU A 6 2.95 26.22 -23.07
C GLU A 6 4.33 26.01 -23.66
N ILE A 7 4.48 24.92 -24.41
CA ILE A 7 5.74 24.53 -25.07
C ILE A 7 5.51 24.38 -26.56
N ASN A 8 6.57 24.60 -27.34
CA ASN A 8 6.55 24.45 -28.79
C ASN A 8 7.50 23.33 -29.28
N ASP A 9 7.54 23.14 -30.59
CA ASP A 9 8.30 22.05 -31.23
C ASP A 9 9.81 22.10 -30.95
N THR A 10 10.37 23.29 -30.79
CA THR A 10 11.81 23.48 -30.50
C THR A 10 12.15 23.10 -29.06
N GLN A 11 11.20 23.28 -28.13
CA GLN A 11 11.39 23.00 -26.71
C GLN A 11 11.04 21.56 -26.34
N PHE A 12 10.18 20.90 -27.14
CA PHE A 12 9.63 19.58 -26.82
C PHE A 12 10.71 18.53 -26.49
N ASN A 13 11.79 18.47 -27.27
CA ASN A 13 12.86 17.51 -27.03
C ASN A 13 13.54 17.74 -25.68
N ALA A 14 13.88 18.99 -25.36
CA ALA A 14 14.57 19.32 -24.11
C ALA A 14 13.66 19.17 -22.89
N LEU A 15 12.41 19.63 -22.97
CA LEU A 15 11.50 19.73 -21.84
C LEU A 15 10.64 18.48 -21.61
N VAL A 16 10.46 17.63 -22.63
CA VAL A 16 9.64 16.41 -22.55
C VAL A 16 10.51 15.17 -22.66
N LEU A 17 11.27 15.04 -23.76
CA LEU A 17 11.99 13.80 -24.06
C LEU A 17 13.25 13.62 -23.21
N LYS A 18 13.92 14.72 -22.86
CA LYS A 18 15.14 14.71 -22.03
C LYS A 18 14.89 15.12 -20.58
N ALA A 19 13.62 15.20 -20.15
CA ALA A 19 13.28 15.57 -18.79
C ALA A 19 13.76 14.50 -17.80
N SER A 20 14.32 14.93 -16.67
CA SER A 20 14.70 14.05 -15.56
C SER A 20 13.49 13.56 -14.77
N LEU A 21 12.40 14.32 -14.78
CA LEU A 21 11.11 13.96 -14.18
C LEU A 21 10.13 13.50 -15.27
N PRO A 22 9.16 12.63 -14.94
CA PRO A 22 8.03 12.35 -15.81
C PRO A 22 7.26 13.62 -16.21
N VAL A 23 6.60 13.59 -17.36
CA VAL A 23 6.00 14.79 -17.97
C VAL A 23 4.59 14.51 -18.46
N LEU A 24 3.65 15.39 -18.11
CA LEU A 24 2.30 15.42 -18.65
C LEU A 24 2.21 16.53 -19.69
N VAL A 25 1.79 16.21 -20.90
CA VAL A 25 1.54 17.19 -21.97
C VAL A 25 0.05 17.18 -22.32
N GLU A 26 -0.63 18.29 -22.05
CA GLU A 26 -1.99 18.55 -22.51
C GLU A 26 -1.96 19.03 -23.97
N CYS A 27 -2.45 18.21 -24.90
CA CYS A 27 -2.69 18.60 -26.28
C CYS A 27 -4.04 19.31 -26.37
N ALA A 28 -4.04 20.62 -26.64
CA ALA A 28 -5.23 21.47 -26.61
C ALA A 28 -5.18 22.57 -27.68
N SER A 29 -6.32 23.23 -27.88
CA SER A 29 -6.43 24.49 -28.63
C SER A 29 -6.95 25.60 -27.70
N PRO A 30 -6.46 26.85 -27.83
CA PRO A 30 -6.92 27.97 -27.00
C PRO A 30 -8.40 28.33 -27.22
N GLU A 31 -8.94 28.01 -28.39
CA GLU A 31 -10.33 28.29 -28.78
C GLU A 31 -11.31 27.19 -28.33
N CYS A 32 -10.78 26.04 -27.91
CA CYS A 32 -11.58 24.89 -27.50
C CYS A 32 -12.13 25.07 -26.07
N ILE A 33 -13.45 25.17 -25.94
CA ILE A 33 -14.15 25.38 -24.66
C ILE A 33 -13.90 24.21 -23.70
N ILE A 34 -14.06 22.97 -24.16
CA ILE A 34 -13.84 21.77 -23.35
C ILE A 34 -12.38 21.70 -22.87
N CYS A 35 -11.43 22.15 -23.69
CA CYS A 35 -10.01 22.20 -23.33
C CYS A 35 -9.74 23.17 -22.17
N LYS A 36 -10.51 24.25 -22.02
CA LYS A 36 -10.40 25.16 -20.86
C LYS A 36 -10.82 24.46 -19.57
N ALA A 37 -11.86 23.63 -19.61
CA ALA A 37 -12.31 22.85 -18.47
C ALA A 37 -11.31 21.73 -18.12
N MET A 38 -10.77 21.02 -19.13
CA MET A 38 -9.70 20.04 -18.93
C MET A 38 -8.49 20.67 -18.24
N ALA A 39 -8.07 21.84 -18.72
CA ALA A 39 -6.94 22.57 -18.14
C ALA A 39 -7.11 22.86 -16.65
N GLN A 40 -8.33 23.17 -16.22
CA GLN A 40 -8.63 23.36 -14.81
C GLN A 40 -8.45 22.04 -14.03
N ARG A 41 -8.99 20.94 -14.54
CA ARG A 41 -8.84 19.61 -13.94
C ARG A 41 -7.38 19.19 -13.85
N VAL A 42 -6.59 19.38 -14.91
CA VAL A 42 -5.15 19.09 -14.90
C VAL A 42 -4.43 19.94 -13.86
N ARG A 43 -4.72 21.24 -13.74
CA ARG A 43 -4.11 22.11 -12.72
C ARG A 43 -4.48 21.70 -11.31
N GLU A 44 -5.70 21.24 -11.09
CA GLU A 44 -6.17 20.75 -9.79
C GLU A 44 -5.50 19.42 -9.44
N ALA A 45 -5.46 18.48 -10.39
CA ALA A 45 -4.75 17.22 -10.24
C ALA A 45 -3.25 17.42 -9.97
N ALA A 46 -2.61 18.36 -10.67
CA ALA A 46 -1.17 18.62 -10.61
C ALA A 46 -0.67 19.20 -9.29
N ARG A 47 -1.54 19.83 -8.47
CA ARG A 47 -1.15 20.54 -7.23
C ARG A 47 -0.24 19.71 -6.33
N ASP A 48 -0.49 18.41 -6.26
CA ASP A 48 0.16 17.49 -5.34
C ASP A 48 1.40 16.80 -5.95
N TYR A 49 1.69 17.04 -7.23
CA TYR A 49 2.72 16.30 -7.99
C TYR A 49 3.78 17.20 -8.61
N LEU A 50 3.79 18.51 -8.30
CA LEU A 50 4.72 19.48 -8.89
C LEU A 50 6.20 19.15 -8.63
N ASP A 51 6.51 18.48 -7.51
CA ASP A 51 7.88 18.07 -7.17
C ASP A 51 8.29 16.74 -7.83
N GLN A 52 7.35 16.06 -8.48
CA GLN A 52 7.52 14.68 -8.99
C GLN A 52 7.29 14.58 -10.49
N MET A 53 6.58 15.53 -11.09
CA MET A 53 6.15 15.51 -12.48
C MET A 53 6.07 16.93 -13.05
N LEU A 54 6.45 17.09 -14.31
CA LEU A 54 6.30 18.35 -15.05
C LEU A 54 4.99 18.38 -15.81
N PHE A 55 4.40 19.57 -15.96
CA PHE A 55 3.10 19.76 -16.61
C PHE A 55 3.20 20.84 -17.68
N PHE A 56 2.99 20.44 -18.92
CA PHE A 56 3.04 21.32 -20.08
C PHE A 56 1.77 21.27 -20.90
N ARG A 57 1.61 22.27 -21.75
CA ARG A 57 0.59 22.33 -22.78
C ARG A 57 1.24 22.40 -24.15
N LEU A 58 0.68 21.68 -25.10
CA LEU A 58 1.02 21.75 -26.51
C LEU A 58 -0.20 22.27 -27.31
N ASN A 59 -0.04 23.41 -27.97
CA ASN A 59 -1.06 23.97 -28.84
C ASN A 59 -1.10 23.21 -30.18
N VAL A 60 -2.20 22.50 -30.46
CA VAL A 60 -2.33 21.67 -31.66
C VAL A 60 -2.46 22.47 -32.97
N ASN A 61 -2.80 23.76 -32.87
CA ASN A 61 -2.87 24.65 -34.03
C ASN A 61 -1.47 25.06 -34.50
N GLU A 62 -0.51 25.16 -33.57
CA GLU A 62 0.84 25.68 -33.82
C GLU A 62 1.89 24.57 -33.92
N SER A 63 1.66 23.44 -33.24
CA SER A 63 2.54 22.28 -33.25
C SER A 63 2.03 21.17 -34.16
N ARG A 64 2.93 20.37 -34.74
CA ARG A 64 2.58 19.09 -35.36
C ARG A 64 2.98 17.87 -34.52
N ARG A 65 3.70 18.06 -33.41
CA ARG A 65 4.22 16.97 -32.54
C ARG A 65 3.15 16.03 -32.01
N TRP A 66 1.93 16.54 -31.76
CA TRP A 66 0.81 15.70 -31.32
C TRP A 66 0.47 14.58 -32.31
N LYS A 67 0.75 14.77 -33.61
CA LYS A 67 0.55 13.74 -34.64
C LYS A 67 1.52 12.57 -34.49
N ASP A 68 2.75 12.83 -34.06
CA ASP A 68 3.77 11.80 -33.83
C ASP A 68 3.31 10.78 -32.76
N TYR A 69 2.44 11.23 -31.85
CA TYR A 69 1.85 10.41 -30.79
C TYR A 69 0.44 9.90 -31.12
N GLY A 70 0.00 10.06 -32.37
CA GLY A 70 -1.28 9.54 -32.86
C GLY A 70 -2.51 10.16 -32.21
N VAL A 71 -2.40 11.39 -31.68
CA VAL A 71 -3.54 12.11 -31.09
C VAL A 71 -4.56 12.42 -32.19
N ARG A 72 -5.83 12.05 -31.96
CA ARG A 72 -6.93 12.23 -32.94
C ARG A 72 -7.98 13.24 -32.50
N VAL A 73 -8.08 13.48 -31.19
CA VAL A 73 -9.09 14.35 -30.56
C VAL A 73 -8.41 15.25 -29.54
N ILE A 74 -9.02 16.42 -29.28
CA ILE A 74 -8.61 17.31 -28.20
C ILE A 74 -9.79 17.53 -27.23
N PRO A 75 -9.52 17.75 -25.93
CA PRO A 75 -8.20 17.67 -25.30
C PRO A 75 -7.71 16.22 -25.17
N THR A 76 -6.41 16.00 -25.28
CA THR A 76 -5.76 14.71 -25.00
C THR A 76 -4.60 14.93 -24.03
N LEU A 77 -4.47 14.07 -23.02
CA LEU A 77 -3.35 14.10 -22.09
C LEU A 77 -2.34 13.01 -22.47
N LEU A 78 -1.08 13.40 -22.67
CA LEU A 78 0.02 12.48 -22.95
C LEU A 78 0.96 12.43 -21.74
N TYR A 79 1.38 11.22 -21.35
CA TYR A 79 2.24 11.00 -20.20
C TYR A 79 3.55 10.41 -20.66
N PHE A 80 4.66 11.04 -20.29
CA PHE A 80 6.01 10.63 -20.65
C PHE A 80 6.82 10.22 -19.42
N LYS A 81 7.64 9.17 -19.57
CA LYS A 81 8.59 8.72 -18.56
C LYS A 81 9.86 8.24 -19.24
N GLY A 82 11.01 8.77 -18.82
CA GLY A 82 12.29 8.40 -19.44
C GLY A 82 12.36 8.75 -20.93
N GLY A 83 11.64 9.78 -21.37
CA GLY A 83 11.55 10.18 -22.77
C GLY A 83 10.60 9.37 -23.65
N GLU A 84 9.96 8.33 -23.10
CA GLU A 84 9.01 7.48 -23.82
C GLU A 84 7.57 7.79 -23.43
N LEU A 85 6.63 7.58 -24.36
CA LEU A 85 5.20 7.71 -24.09
C LEU A 85 4.75 6.54 -23.20
N ALA A 86 4.44 6.83 -21.94
CA ALA A 86 4.04 5.85 -20.93
C ALA A 86 2.52 5.61 -20.92
N ALA A 87 1.71 6.64 -21.19
CA ALA A 87 0.25 6.54 -21.23
C ALA A 87 -0.39 7.70 -21.99
N ARG A 88 -1.68 7.56 -22.31
CA ARG A 88 -2.52 8.63 -22.86
C ARG A 88 -3.95 8.54 -22.37
N GLN A 89 -4.61 9.68 -22.27
CA GLN A 89 -6.06 9.78 -22.02
C GLN A 89 -6.68 10.67 -23.10
N GLU A 90 -7.51 10.05 -23.95
CA GLU A 90 -8.24 10.70 -25.04
C GLU A 90 -9.72 10.98 -24.66
N THR A 91 -10.07 10.74 -23.40
CA THR A 91 -11.39 11.00 -22.80
C THR A 91 -11.42 12.35 -22.08
N PHE A 92 -12.50 12.65 -21.37
CA PHE A 92 -12.61 13.82 -20.49
C PHE A 92 -12.57 13.38 -19.01
N PRO A 93 -11.40 12.92 -18.49
CA PRO A 93 -11.31 12.35 -17.14
C PRO A 93 -11.61 13.34 -16.03
N GLU A 94 -12.14 12.84 -14.91
CA GLU A 94 -12.23 13.54 -13.64
C GLU A 94 -10.84 13.68 -12.98
N ILE A 95 -10.73 14.56 -11.99
CA ILE A 95 -9.45 14.89 -11.32
C ILE A 95 -8.80 13.63 -10.75
N GLU A 96 -9.59 12.77 -10.11
CA GLU A 96 -9.15 11.52 -9.48
C GLU A 96 -8.57 10.54 -10.51
N GLU A 97 -9.12 10.51 -11.72
CA GLU A 97 -8.65 9.65 -12.81
C GLU A 97 -7.31 10.16 -13.37
N ILE A 98 -7.17 11.48 -13.54
CA ILE A 98 -5.89 12.11 -13.91
C ILE A 98 -4.82 11.80 -12.85
N GLN A 99 -5.16 11.95 -11.57
CA GLN A 99 -4.28 11.62 -10.45
C GLN A 99 -3.90 10.13 -10.44
N GLY A 100 -4.84 9.23 -10.76
CA GLY A 100 -4.56 7.80 -10.94
C GLY A 100 -3.53 7.55 -12.02
N GLN A 101 -3.70 8.14 -13.19
CA GLN A 101 -2.75 7.97 -14.28
C GLN A 101 -1.36 8.53 -13.94
N ILE A 102 -1.29 9.65 -13.22
CA ILE A 102 -0.03 10.21 -12.69
C ILE A 102 0.66 9.19 -11.77
N ARG A 103 -0.06 8.61 -10.80
CA ARG A 103 0.51 7.59 -9.89
C ARG A 103 1.02 6.36 -10.64
N VAL A 104 0.29 5.88 -11.65
CA VAL A 104 0.75 4.79 -12.53
C VAL A 104 2.08 5.15 -13.20
N VAL A 105 2.17 6.33 -13.80
CA VAL A 105 3.38 6.79 -14.49
C VAL A 105 4.55 6.97 -13.52
N LEU A 106 4.29 7.49 -12.32
CA LEU A 106 5.30 7.58 -11.25
C LEU A 106 5.73 6.21 -10.69
N GLY A 107 5.09 5.11 -11.11
CA GLY A 107 5.34 3.77 -10.55
C GLY A 107 4.82 3.62 -9.12
N GLN A 108 3.95 4.52 -8.69
CA GLN A 108 3.29 4.50 -7.37
C GLN A 108 2.11 3.53 -7.35
N ASP A 109 1.53 3.23 -8.51
CA ASP A 109 0.44 2.26 -8.68
C ASP A 109 0.91 0.89 -9.26
N ALA A 110 2.21 0.58 -9.20
CA ALA A 110 2.72 -0.75 -9.51
C ALA A 110 2.26 -1.77 -8.43
N GLY A 111 1.01 -2.25 -8.57
CA GLY A 111 0.52 -3.48 -7.96
C GLY A 111 -0.77 -3.43 -7.13
N THR A 112 -1.58 -2.35 -7.11
CA THR A 112 -2.70 -2.28 -6.13
C THR A 112 -4.05 -1.73 -6.61
N GLY A 113 -4.23 -1.26 -7.85
CA GLY A 113 -5.56 -0.86 -8.35
C GLY A 113 -6.13 0.43 -7.74
N GLY A 114 -5.29 1.32 -7.21
CA GLY A 114 -5.67 2.60 -6.63
C GLY A 114 -6.12 2.54 -5.16
N PRO A 115 -6.47 3.70 -4.53
CA PRO A 115 -6.71 3.79 -3.09
C PRO A 115 -7.80 2.86 -2.55
N VAL A 116 -8.87 2.64 -3.33
CA VAL A 116 -9.99 1.76 -2.94
C VAL A 116 -9.54 0.30 -2.89
N ALA A 117 -8.83 -0.17 -3.91
CA ALA A 117 -8.32 -1.55 -3.95
C ALA A 117 -7.17 -1.76 -2.94
N GLU A 118 -6.38 -0.74 -2.65
CA GLU A 118 -5.39 -0.77 -1.57
C GLU A 118 -6.01 -0.96 -0.19
N LEU A 119 -7.10 -0.24 0.09
CA LEU A 119 -7.87 -0.40 1.33
C LEU A 119 -8.54 -1.77 1.38
N LYS A 120 -9.11 -2.23 0.27
CA LYS A 120 -9.68 -3.58 0.16
C LYS A 120 -8.65 -4.65 0.56
N ASN A 121 -7.46 -4.60 -0.04
CA ASN A 121 -6.36 -5.52 0.29
C ASN A 121 -5.92 -5.42 1.76
N ALA A 122 -5.89 -4.20 2.35
CA ALA A 122 -5.59 -4.04 3.78
C ALA A 122 -6.67 -4.73 4.65
N MET A 123 -7.95 -4.50 4.32
CA MET A 123 -9.08 -5.08 5.01
C MET A 123 -9.12 -6.60 4.89
N ASP A 124 -8.80 -7.16 3.72
CA ASP A 124 -8.65 -8.60 3.49
C ASP A 124 -7.56 -9.20 4.41
N LEU A 125 -6.41 -8.53 4.52
CA LEU A 125 -5.30 -8.97 5.38
C LEU A 125 -5.67 -8.93 6.87
N GLU A 126 -6.30 -7.85 7.33
CA GLU A 126 -6.77 -7.73 8.73
C GLU A 126 -7.85 -8.75 9.05
N HIS A 127 -8.76 -9.01 8.10
CA HIS A 127 -9.78 -10.04 8.28
C HIS A 127 -9.15 -11.43 8.41
N ALA A 128 -8.19 -11.77 7.55
CA ALA A 128 -7.47 -13.03 7.60
C ALA A 128 -6.68 -13.19 8.92
N ALA A 129 -6.03 -12.12 9.38
CA ALA A 129 -5.33 -12.10 10.66
C ALA A 129 -6.30 -12.35 11.83
N ALA A 130 -7.44 -11.67 11.86
CA ALA A 130 -8.47 -11.87 12.88
C ALA A 130 -9.01 -13.31 12.88
N GLN A 131 -9.27 -13.90 11.71
CA GLN A 131 -9.70 -15.31 11.60
C GLN A 131 -8.62 -16.27 12.13
N PHE A 132 -7.36 -16.06 11.77
CA PHE A 132 -6.23 -16.85 12.25
C PHE A 132 -6.10 -16.75 13.78
N TYR A 133 -6.10 -15.54 14.34
CA TYR A 133 -5.97 -15.32 15.78
C TYR A 133 -7.13 -15.93 16.57
N LYS A 134 -8.36 -15.81 16.06
CA LYS A 134 -9.54 -16.49 16.62
C LYS A 134 -9.34 -18.00 16.68
N TYR A 135 -8.87 -18.58 15.56
CA TYR A 135 -8.62 -20.01 15.46
C TYR A 135 -7.55 -20.48 16.46
N VAL A 136 -6.41 -19.79 16.54
CA VAL A 136 -5.35 -20.16 17.48
C VAL A 136 -5.81 -20.01 18.93
N ALA A 137 -6.49 -18.92 19.28
CA ALA A 137 -7.01 -18.71 20.63
C ALA A 137 -8.02 -19.79 21.07
N ALA A 138 -8.77 -20.36 20.13
CA ALA A 138 -9.70 -21.46 20.42
C ALA A 138 -8.99 -22.80 20.68
N ASN A 139 -7.80 -23.01 20.11
CA ASN A 139 -7.12 -24.31 20.10
C ASN A 139 -5.88 -24.39 21.00
N VAL A 140 -5.29 -23.25 21.39
CA VAL A 140 -4.12 -23.22 22.28
C VAL A 140 -4.51 -23.50 23.73
N ARG A 141 -3.78 -24.41 24.40
CA ARG A 141 -4.00 -24.74 25.82
C ARG A 141 -3.39 -23.70 26.77
N ASN A 142 -2.28 -23.07 26.37
CA ASN A 142 -1.59 -22.08 27.19
C ASN A 142 -2.47 -20.82 27.37
N GLY A 143 -2.91 -20.56 28.60
CA GLY A 143 -3.84 -19.46 28.91
C GLY A 143 -3.29 -18.07 28.58
N ARG A 144 -1.98 -17.86 28.77
CA ARG A 144 -1.32 -16.59 28.44
C ARG A 144 -1.26 -16.37 26.92
N ALA A 145 -0.92 -17.39 26.16
CA ALA A 145 -0.93 -17.35 24.70
C ALA A 145 -2.35 -17.15 24.15
N LYS A 146 -3.34 -17.84 24.74
CA LYS A 146 -4.75 -17.68 24.40
C LYS A 146 -5.21 -16.22 24.53
N GLU A 147 -4.88 -15.58 25.64
CA GLU A 147 -5.22 -14.19 25.87
C GLU A 147 -4.48 -13.24 24.90
N ARG A 148 -3.20 -13.51 24.62
CA ARG A 148 -2.44 -12.77 23.61
C ARG A 148 -3.11 -12.82 22.23
N PHE A 149 -3.53 -14.00 21.78
CA PHE A 149 -4.20 -14.14 20.48
C PHE A 149 -5.59 -13.50 20.45
N ARG A 150 -6.35 -13.51 21.55
CA ARG A 150 -7.61 -12.75 21.63
C ARG A 150 -7.40 -11.25 21.51
N GLN A 151 -6.36 -10.72 22.14
CA GLN A 151 -6.01 -9.30 22.03
C GLN A 151 -5.67 -8.94 20.58
N LEU A 152 -4.83 -9.73 19.92
CA LEU A 152 -4.49 -9.51 18.50
C LEU A 152 -5.71 -9.62 17.60
N GLN A 153 -6.60 -10.59 17.84
CA GLN A 153 -7.87 -10.69 17.12
C GLN A 153 -8.70 -9.40 17.24
N HIS A 154 -8.87 -8.87 18.45
CA HIS A 154 -9.63 -7.64 18.65
C HIS A 154 -9.00 -6.44 17.94
N GLN A 155 -7.67 -6.34 17.94
CA GLN A 155 -6.96 -5.26 17.27
C GLN A 155 -7.11 -5.33 15.75
N SER A 156 -6.96 -6.52 15.14
CA SER A 156 -7.19 -6.69 13.70
C SER A 156 -8.63 -6.37 13.29
N ILE A 157 -9.62 -6.71 14.12
CA ILE A 157 -11.02 -6.30 13.89
C ILE A 157 -11.15 -4.78 13.93
N ALA A 158 -10.55 -4.11 14.92
CA ALA A 158 -10.60 -2.66 15.03
C ALA A 158 -9.94 -1.95 13.84
N HIS A 159 -8.79 -2.45 13.37
CA HIS A 159 -8.14 -1.95 12.16
C HIS A 159 -9.02 -2.15 10.92
N HIS A 160 -9.61 -3.33 10.76
CA HIS A 160 -10.55 -3.62 9.67
C HIS A 160 -11.72 -2.63 9.65
N GLU A 161 -12.31 -2.32 10.79
CA GLU A 161 -13.41 -1.34 10.91
C GLU A 161 -12.97 0.09 10.57
N ILE A 162 -11.79 0.50 11.04
CA ILE A 162 -11.19 1.81 10.72
C ILE A 162 -11.01 1.95 9.21
N LEU A 163 -10.41 0.94 8.58
CA LEU A 163 -10.19 0.90 7.14
C LEU A 163 -11.53 0.84 6.38
N GLY A 164 -12.51 0.10 6.88
CA GLY A 164 -13.84 -0.02 6.28
C GLY A 164 -14.60 1.29 6.24
N ARG A 165 -14.49 2.13 7.28
CA ARG A 165 -15.03 3.49 7.24
C ARG A 165 -14.41 4.32 6.11
N LYS A 166 -13.09 4.24 5.95
CA LYS A 166 -12.38 4.97 4.89
C LYS A 166 -12.68 4.40 3.49
N TYR A 167 -12.81 3.08 3.37
CA TYR A 167 -13.24 2.42 2.14
C TYR A 167 -14.61 2.97 1.72
N LYS A 168 -15.59 2.95 2.63
CA LYS A 168 -16.95 3.44 2.36
C LYS A 168 -16.98 4.93 1.98
N GLU A 169 -16.14 5.75 2.62
CA GLU A 169 -15.98 7.17 2.26
C GLU A 169 -15.51 7.35 0.81
N LEU A 170 -14.60 6.49 0.32
CA LEU A 170 -14.02 6.61 -1.02
C LEU A 170 -14.82 5.88 -2.11
N SER A 171 -15.43 4.74 -1.80
CA SER A 171 -16.13 3.90 -2.77
C SER A 171 -17.64 4.12 -2.80
N GLY A 172 -18.22 4.70 -1.74
CA GLY A 172 -19.67 4.76 -1.53
C GLY A 172 -20.29 3.43 -1.07
N GLU A 173 -19.50 2.35 -0.99
CA GLU A 173 -19.97 1.01 -0.71
C GLU A 173 -19.47 0.50 0.64
N SER A 174 -20.28 -0.33 1.31
CA SER A 174 -19.78 -1.11 2.44
C SER A 174 -19.02 -2.32 1.91
N TYR A 175 -17.82 -2.57 2.44
CA TYR A 175 -17.06 -3.75 2.08
C TYR A 175 -17.50 -4.97 2.91
N GLN A 176 -17.60 -6.12 2.24
CA GLN A 176 -17.82 -7.43 2.84
C GLN A 176 -16.64 -8.33 2.43
N PRO A 177 -15.87 -8.86 3.39
CA PRO A 177 -14.80 -9.79 3.06
C PRO A 177 -15.37 -11.08 2.48
N ALA A 178 -14.67 -11.67 1.51
CA ALA A 178 -15.03 -12.98 1.01
C ALA A 178 -14.98 -13.99 2.17
N GLU A 179 -15.97 -14.89 2.27
CA GLU A 179 -16.15 -15.82 3.41
C GLU A 179 -14.97 -16.78 3.65
N LYS A 180 -13.97 -16.83 2.77
CA LYS A 180 -12.79 -17.69 2.91
C LYS A 180 -11.52 -16.96 2.52
N ILE A 181 -10.81 -16.42 3.51
CA ILE A 181 -9.36 -16.21 3.40
C ILE A 181 -8.68 -17.01 4.50
N VAL A 182 -8.69 -18.33 4.32
CA VAL A 182 -7.57 -19.15 4.80
C VAL A 182 -6.60 -19.18 3.63
N ASP A 183 -5.50 -18.44 3.72
CA ASP A 183 -4.38 -18.56 2.78
C ASP A 183 -4.09 -20.06 2.56
N PRO A 184 -3.98 -20.57 1.33
CA PRO A 184 -3.61 -21.96 1.07
C PRO A 184 -2.29 -22.41 1.72
N GLY A 185 -1.41 -21.46 2.11
CA GLY A 185 -0.22 -21.67 2.92
C GLY A 185 -0.46 -21.72 4.45
N LEU A 186 -1.68 -21.39 4.90
CA LEU A 186 -2.18 -21.47 6.28
C LEU A 186 -3.05 -22.72 6.50
N LYS A 187 -2.77 -23.86 5.85
CA LYS A 187 -3.51 -25.10 6.15
C LYS A 187 -3.31 -25.47 7.63
N PRO A 188 -4.39 -25.57 8.44
CA PRO A 188 -4.31 -25.88 9.86
C PRO A 188 -4.08 -27.38 10.05
N TYR A 189 -2.84 -27.83 9.88
CA TYR A 189 -2.42 -29.15 10.35
C TYR A 189 -1.42 -28.97 11.49
N GLY A 190 -1.90 -29.17 12.73
CA GLY A 190 -1.07 -29.49 13.89
C GLY A 190 0.04 -28.49 14.24
N PHE A 191 -0.26 -27.19 14.37
CA PHE A 191 0.77 -26.23 14.79
C PHE A 191 1.00 -26.26 16.30
N SER A 192 2.26 -26.43 16.71
CA SER A 192 2.69 -26.13 18.09
C SER A 192 2.47 -24.65 18.41
N LEU A 193 2.47 -24.29 19.70
CA LEU A 193 2.41 -22.89 20.13
C LEU A 193 3.51 -22.06 19.43
N LEU A 194 4.72 -22.60 19.32
CA LEU A 194 5.82 -21.96 18.63
C LEU A 194 5.56 -21.77 17.13
N GLY A 195 4.92 -22.73 16.47
CA GLY A 195 4.49 -22.63 15.07
C GLY A 195 3.47 -21.51 14.88
N ALA A 196 2.45 -21.45 15.74
CA ALA A 196 1.44 -20.39 15.71
C ALA A 196 2.06 -19.00 15.92
N MET A 197 2.99 -18.86 16.87
CA MET A 197 3.71 -17.60 17.11
C MET A 197 4.58 -17.17 15.93
N LYS A 198 5.27 -18.11 15.25
CA LYS A 198 6.04 -17.81 14.04
C LYS A 198 5.13 -17.31 12.91
N MET A 199 3.95 -17.89 12.76
CA MET A 199 2.99 -17.47 11.75
C MET A 199 2.44 -16.08 12.06
N ALA A 200 2.07 -15.82 13.32
CA ALA A 200 1.64 -14.49 13.78
C ALA A 200 2.70 -13.42 13.47
N ILE A 201 3.98 -13.68 13.78
CA ILE A 201 5.07 -12.76 13.44
C ILE A 201 5.11 -12.44 11.94
N ARG A 202 4.96 -13.45 11.07
CA ARG A 202 4.95 -13.24 9.62
C ARG A 202 3.77 -12.39 9.16
N LEU A 203 2.58 -12.62 9.74
CA LEU A 203 1.38 -11.83 9.44
C LEU A 203 1.57 -10.36 9.83
N GLU A 204 2.02 -10.11 11.06
CA GLU A 204 2.31 -8.77 11.58
C GLU A 204 3.42 -8.06 10.76
N GLU A 205 4.47 -8.78 10.36
CA GLU A 205 5.52 -8.22 9.48
C GLU A 205 4.97 -7.84 8.10
N LYS A 206 4.09 -8.66 7.54
CA LYS A 206 3.44 -8.41 6.24
C LYS A 206 2.50 -7.21 6.32
N LEU A 207 1.66 -7.13 7.34
CA LEU A 207 0.77 -5.98 7.60
C LEU A 207 1.58 -4.70 7.77
N LEU A 208 2.60 -4.72 8.62
CA LEU A 208 3.46 -3.57 8.86
C LEU A 208 4.17 -3.09 7.59
N ALA A 209 4.68 -4.01 6.77
CA ALA A 209 5.30 -3.68 5.49
C ALA A 209 4.28 -3.06 4.53
N TYR A 210 3.07 -3.61 4.47
CA TYR A 210 1.98 -3.11 3.64
C TYR A 210 1.56 -1.69 4.06
N TYR A 211 1.32 -1.45 5.36
CA TYR A 211 0.97 -0.13 5.85
C TYR A 211 2.07 0.90 5.66
N LYS A 212 3.35 0.51 5.81
CA LYS A 212 4.48 1.40 5.47
C LYS A 212 4.49 1.78 3.99
N LYS A 213 4.13 0.85 3.09
CA LYS A 213 3.95 1.15 1.66
C LYS A 213 2.82 2.16 1.46
N LEU A 214 1.66 1.92 2.07
CA LEU A 214 0.51 2.83 1.96
C LEU A 214 0.83 4.23 2.50
N ALA A 215 1.40 4.34 3.70
CA ALA A 215 1.75 5.62 4.32
C ALA A 215 2.71 6.46 3.45
N LYS A 216 3.62 5.81 2.72
CA LYS A 216 4.54 6.47 1.78
C LYS A 216 3.84 6.97 0.52
N SER A 217 2.82 6.26 0.02
CA SER A 217 2.08 6.64 -1.19
C SER A 217 0.98 7.66 -0.95
N ARG A 218 0.54 7.87 0.31
CA ARG A 218 -0.46 8.89 0.63
C ARG A 218 0.11 10.30 0.48
N ILE A 219 -0.74 11.21 0.02
CA ILE A 219 -0.43 12.64 -0.10
C ILE A 219 -1.14 13.42 1.02
N LYS A 220 -2.44 13.19 1.20
CA LYS A 220 -3.30 13.90 2.16
C LYS A 220 -2.79 13.70 3.60
N PRO A 221 -2.57 14.78 4.39
CA PRO A 221 -2.06 14.66 5.76
C PRO A 221 -2.90 13.76 6.67
N ALA A 222 -4.23 13.87 6.59
CA ALA A 222 -5.14 13.05 7.37
C ALA A 222 -4.99 11.54 7.07
N GLU A 223 -4.75 11.18 5.81
CA GLU A 223 -4.53 9.79 5.41
C GLU A 223 -3.15 9.28 5.83
N LYS A 224 -2.13 10.13 5.76
CA LYS A 224 -0.79 9.80 6.32
C LYS A 224 -0.88 9.52 7.82
N GLU A 225 -1.59 10.34 8.58
CA GLU A 225 -1.74 10.16 10.03
C GLU A 225 -2.51 8.89 10.38
N LEU A 226 -3.55 8.55 9.61
CA LEU A 226 -4.27 7.29 9.76
C LEU A 226 -3.31 6.08 9.70
N PHE A 227 -2.52 5.96 8.63
CA PHE A 227 -1.61 4.83 8.49
C PHE A 227 -0.45 4.88 9.48
N LYS A 228 0.04 6.06 9.87
CA LYS A 228 1.06 6.18 10.93
C LYS A 228 0.55 5.61 12.26
N LYS A 229 -0.70 5.86 12.62
CA LYS A 229 -1.32 5.30 13.83
C LYS A 229 -1.36 3.78 13.78
N ILE A 230 -1.87 3.22 12.66
CA ILE A 230 -1.92 1.77 12.46
C ILE A 230 -0.51 1.15 12.49
N ILE A 231 0.47 1.75 11.81
CA ILE A 231 1.88 1.30 11.83
C ILE A 231 2.43 1.24 13.25
N LYS A 232 2.08 2.20 14.11
CA LYS A 232 2.50 2.21 15.51
C LYS A 232 1.86 1.07 16.29
N GLU A 233 0.57 0.84 16.11
CA GLU A 233 -0.19 -0.25 16.75
C GLU A 233 0.33 -1.64 16.31
N GLU A 234 0.48 -1.87 15.00
CA GLU A 234 1.09 -3.09 14.43
C GLU A 234 2.53 -3.32 14.92
N GLY A 235 3.30 -2.25 15.09
CA GLY A 235 4.64 -2.34 15.70
C GLY A 235 4.61 -2.87 17.14
N LEU A 236 3.57 -2.52 17.92
CA LEU A 236 3.37 -3.03 19.27
C LEU A 236 2.88 -4.48 19.26
N HIS A 237 2.01 -4.86 18.32
CA HIS A 237 1.55 -6.24 18.12
C HIS A 237 2.73 -7.16 17.82
N LEU A 238 3.55 -6.81 16.82
CA LEU A 238 4.75 -7.57 16.46
C LEU A 238 5.72 -7.72 17.63
N LYS A 239 5.93 -6.66 18.41
CA LYS A 239 6.75 -6.71 19.63
C LYS A 239 6.18 -7.68 20.66
N ALA A 240 4.87 -7.61 20.92
CA ALA A 240 4.20 -8.45 21.89
C ALA A 240 4.26 -9.94 21.50
N VAL A 241 4.03 -10.27 20.23
CA VAL A 241 4.13 -11.67 19.74
C VAL A 241 5.56 -12.19 19.81
N ARG A 242 6.56 -11.37 19.47
CA ARG A 242 7.98 -11.76 19.58
C ARG A 242 8.38 -12.04 21.03
N GLN A 243 7.92 -11.21 21.97
CA GLN A 243 8.15 -11.43 23.40
C GLN A 243 7.49 -12.72 23.88
N GLU A 244 6.25 -12.98 23.46
CA GLU A 244 5.52 -14.19 23.83
C GLU A 244 6.17 -15.45 23.25
N LYS A 245 6.62 -15.39 21.99
CA LYS A 245 7.41 -16.45 21.37
C LYS A 245 8.67 -16.75 22.18
N ALA A 246 9.45 -15.72 22.53
CA ALA A 246 10.68 -15.89 23.29
C ALA A 246 10.42 -16.52 24.68
N TYR A 247 9.31 -16.13 25.33
CA TYR A 247 8.87 -16.75 26.58
C TYR A 247 8.51 -18.24 26.39
N ALA A 248 7.71 -18.57 25.37
CA ALA A 248 7.35 -19.95 25.07
C ALA A 248 8.57 -20.83 24.75
N GLN A 249 9.52 -20.30 23.96
CA GLN A 249 10.77 -21.01 23.61
C GLN A 249 11.62 -21.31 24.84
N ARG A 250 11.77 -20.36 25.77
CA ARG A 250 12.53 -20.59 27.00
C ARG A 250 11.91 -21.69 27.84
N ARG A 251 10.57 -21.75 27.95
CA ARG A 251 9.90 -22.78 28.74
C ARG A 251 9.95 -24.17 28.11
N GLU A 252 9.94 -24.28 26.77
CA GLU A 252 10.21 -25.54 26.07
C GLU A 252 11.65 -26.03 26.32
N LEU A 253 12.61 -25.10 26.43
CA LEU A 253 14.00 -25.41 26.78
C LEU A 253 14.16 -25.81 28.26
N GLU A 254 13.45 -25.14 29.17
CA GLU A 254 13.46 -25.45 30.61
C GLU A 254 12.78 -26.80 30.92
N SER A 255 11.72 -27.18 30.19
CA SER A 255 11.09 -28.50 30.34
C SER A 255 11.88 -29.65 29.71
N SER A 256 12.94 -29.35 28.94
CA SER A 256 13.87 -30.34 28.38
C SER A 256 15.19 -30.43 29.15
N LEU A 257 15.33 -29.65 30.23
CA LEU A 257 16.44 -29.73 31.18
C LEU A 257 15.95 -30.36 32.49
N GLU A 258 15.62 -31.65 32.45
CA GLU A 258 15.83 -32.51 33.62
C GLU A 258 17.27 -33.02 33.54
N VAL A 259 18.20 -32.38 34.25
CA VAL A 259 19.45 -33.05 34.62
C VAL A 259 19.06 -33.96 35.79
N PRO A 260 19.17 -35.29 35.66
CA PRO A 260 18.85 -36.18 36.77
C PRO A 260 19.71 -35.83 37.98
N GLU A 261 19.04 -35.65 39.10
CA GLU A 261 19.66 -35.70 40.41
C GLU A 261 20.40 -37.04 40.51
N GLN A 262 21.69 -36.99 40.87
CA GLN A 262 22.65 -38.09 40.96
C GLN A 262 23.30 -38.54 39.63
N SER A 263 24.46 -37.95 39.36
CA SER A 263 25.54 -38.73 38.77
C SER A 263 26.88 -38.22 39.33
N SER A 264 27.46 -39.01 40.25
CA SER A 264 28.63 -38.67 41.07
C SER A 264 29.95 -38.65 40.30
N TRP A 265 29.93 -38.45 38.98
CA TRP A 265 31.12 -38.44 38.12
C TRP A 265 31.72 -37.05 37.91
N LEU A 266 30.99 -35.96 38.22
CA LEU A 266 31.50 -34.60 38.04
C LEU A 266 32.58 -34.18 39.05
N ASN A 267 32.79 -34.96 40.12
CA ASN A 267 33.90 -34.74 41.08
C ASN A 267 35.24 -35.35 40.62
N LYS A 268 35.30 -36.04 39.46
CA LYS A 268 36.54 -36.68 38.97
C LYS A 268 37.21 -35.96 37.79
N VAL A 269 36.73 -34.78 37.42
CA VAL A 269 37.30 -34.00 36.29
C VAL A 269 38.21 -32.85 36.77
N PHE A 270 38.30 -32.61 38.09
CA PHE A 270 39.13 -31.55 38.69
C PHE A 270 40.07 -32.04 39.81
N GLU A 271 40.49 -33.31 39.76
CA GLU A 271 41.73 -33.81 40.36
C GLU A 271 42.62 -34.36 39.23
#